data_AF-A0A6B2G5X7-F1
#
_entry.id   AF-A0A6B2G5X7-F1
#
_cell.length_a   1.000
_cell.length_b   1.000
_cell.length_c   1.000
_cell.angle_alpha   90.00
_cell.angle_beta   90.00
_cell.angle_gamma   90.00
#
_symmetry.space_group_name_H-M   'P 1'
#
loop_
_entity.id
_entity.type
_entity.pdbx_description
1 polymer ?
#
loop_
_entity_poly.entity_id
_entity_poly.type
_entity_poly.pdbx_seq_one_letter_code
_entity_poly.pdbx_strand_id
1 'polypeptide(L)'
;EIDYYKNELSNLLTKTFNSFDKKDKGVYVQASTLGSLEALLDFLRQSKIPYSGINIGPVHKRDVISAMTMLEHNKMYAVILAFDVKVNVDAQAMADKAGIRIFTAQIIYHLYDQYVNYE
;
A
#
# COMPACT_ATOMS: atom_id res chain seq x y z
N GLU A 1 9.08 -3.39 -30.85
CA GLU A 1 7.60 -3.49 -30.74
C GLU A 1 7.15 -3.85 -29.31
N ILE A 2 7.65 -4.95 -28.71
CA ILE A 2 7.32 -5.33 -27.32
C ILE A 2 7.64 -4.22 -26.30
N ASP A 3 8.79 -3.56 -26.41
CA ASP A 3 9.18 -2.50 -25.47
C ASP A 3 8.31 -1.25 -25.59
N TYR A 4 7.74 -0.99 -26.77
CA TYR A 4 6.80 0.11 -26.97
C TYR A 4 5.51 -0.13 -26.16
N TYR A 5 4.90 -1.31 -26.30
CA TYR A 5 3.69 -1.66 -25.56
C TYR A 5 3.92 -1.74 -24.04
N LYS A 6 5.10 -2.22 -23.61
CA LYS A 6 5.47 -2.19 -22.18
C LYS A 6 5.55 -0.77 -21.63
N ASN A 7 6.14 0.15 -22.37
CA ASN A 7 6.24 1.55 -21.98
C ASN A 7 4.86 2.23 -21.99
N GLU A 8 4.02 1.94 -22.98
CA GLU A 8 2.66 2.46 -23.05
C GLU A 8 1.80 2.01 -21.86
N LEU A 9 1.85 0.72 -21.52
CA LEU A 9 1.18 0.16 -20.33
C LEU A 9 1.69 0.79 -19.04
N SER A 10 3.01 0.95 -18.91
CA SER A 10 3.62 1.58 -17.73
C SER A 10 3.18 3.03 -17.56
N ASN A 11 3.06 3.78 -18.66
CA ASN A 11 2.56 5.14 -18.66
C ASN A 11 1.07 5.20 -18.28
N LEU A 12 0.26 4.26 -18.77
CA LEU A 12 -1.16 4.17 -18.40
C LEU A 12 -1.33 3.91 -16.90
N LEU A 13 -0.62 2.91 -16.36
CA LEU A 13 -0.63 2.60 -14.93
C LEU A 13 -0.19 3.79 -14.09
N THR A 14 0.85 4.51 -14.52
CA THR A 14 1.33 5.72 -13.82
C THR A 14 0.26 6.82 -13.81
N LYS A 15 -0.42 7.04 -14.94
CA LYS A 15 -1.52 8.02 -15.02
C LYS A 15 -2.67 7.64 -14.08
N THR A 16 -3.08 6.38 -14.07
CA THR A 16 -4.11 5.87 -13.14
C THR A 16 -3.67 6.03 -11.68
N PHE A 17 -2.42 5.74 -11.36
CA PHE A 17 -1.91 5.88 -10.00
C PHE A 17 -1.88 7.34 -9.52
N ASN A 18 -1.71 8.29 -10.45
CA ASN A 18 -1.72 9.72 -10.16
C ASN A 18 -3.14 10.31 -10.07
N SER A 19 -4.17 9.64 -10.63
CA SER A 19 -5.56 10.09 -10.48
C SER A 19 -6.16 9.77 -9.11
N PHE A 20 -5.53 8.89 -8.31
CA PHE A 20 -6.00 8.63 -6.95
C PHE A 20 -5.66 9.79 -6.01
N ASP A 21 -6.63 10.15 -5.17
CA ASP A 21 -6.54 11.23 -4.19
C ASP A 21 -5.66 10.85 -2.97
N LYS A 22 -4.34 10.76 -3.20
CA LYS A 22 -3.34 10.52 -2.16
C LYS A 22 -3.21 11.73 -1.25
N LYS A 23 -2.96 11.49 0.03
CA LYS A 23 -2.70 12.54 1.03
C LYS A 23 -1.23 12.58 1.39
N ASP A 24 -0.76 13.72 1.87
CA ASP A 24 0.62 13.86 2.36
C ASP A 24 0.92 12.92 3.54
N LYS A 25 -0.11 12.59 4.34
CA LYS A 25 -0.03 11.69 5.49
C LYS A 25 -1.09 10.61 5.38
N GLY A 26 -0.68 9.36 5.54
CA GLY A 26 -1.57 8.22 5.48
C GLY A 26 -0.84 6.90 5.34
N VAL A 27 -1.58 5.80 5.46
CA VAL A 27 -1.03 4.45 5.34
C VAL A 27 -0.51 4.16 3.93
N TYR A 28 0.40 3.19 3.80
CA TYR A 28 0.80 2.67 2.50
C TYR A 28 -0.05 1.46 2.13
N VAL A 29 -0.51 1.37 0.87
CA VAL A 29 -1.44 0.33 0.44
C VAL A 29 -0.85 -0.52 -0.69
N GLN A 30 -0.97 -1.83 -0.58
CA GLN A 30 -0.56 -2.80 -1.60
C GLN A 30 -1.72 -3.73 -1.93
N ALA A 31 -1.95 -4.02 -3.22
CA ALA A 31 -2.98 -4.96 -3.65
C ALA A 31 -2.54 -5.83 -4.84
N SER A 32 -3.25 -6.95 -5.09
CA SER A 32 -2.90 -7.91 -6.15
C SER A 32 -3.25 -7.42 -7.55
N THR A 33 -4.33 -6.67 -7.69
CA THR A 33 -4.85 -6.13 -8.95
C THR A 33 -5.34 -4.69 -8.80
N LEU A 34 -5.59 -4.02 -9.92
CA LEU A 34 -6.15 -2.67 -9.91
C LEU A 34 -7.56 -2.63 -9.30
N GLY A 35 -8.43 -3.58 -9.67
CA GLY A 35 -9.80 -3.62 -9.13
C GLY A 35 -9.83 -3.86 -7.61
N SER A 36 -8.95 -4.74 -7.09
CA SER A 36 -8.81 -4.91 -5.65
C SER A 36 -8.23 -3.68 -4.95
N LEU A 37 -7.33 -2.96 -5.62
CA LEU A 37 -6.79 -1.72 -5.09
C LEU A 37 -7.88 -0.66 -4.98
N GLU A 38 -8.65 -0.45 -6.05
CA GLU A 38 -9.77 0.49 -6.08
C GLU A 38 -10.79 0.21 -4.98
N ALA A 39 -11.21 -1.06 -4.83
CA ALA A 39 -12.14 -1.47 -3.78
C ALA A 39 -11.59 -1.18 -2.38
N LEU A 40 -10.30 -1.45 -2.13
CA LEU A 40 -9.66 -1.14 -0.85
C LEU A 40 -9.57 0.37 -0.61
N LEU A 41 -9.17 1.16 -1.60
CA LEU A 41 -9.07 2.62 -1.48
C LEU A 41 -10.43 3.27 -1.24
N ASP A 42 -11.49 2.80 -1.91
CA ASP A 42 -12.86 3.27 -1.69
C ASP A 42 -13.34 2.94 -0.27
N PHE A 43 -13.03 1.73 0.22
CA PHE A 43 -13.34 1.34 1.60
C PHE A 43 -12.59 2.20 2.64
N LEU A 44 -11.29 2.45 2.44
CA LEU A 44 -10.49 3.31 3.31
C LEU A 44 -11.02 4.75 3.32
N ARG A 45 -11.44 5.27 2.15
CA ARG A 45 -12.03 6.61 2.03
C ARG A 45 -13.33 6.72 2.83
N GLN A 46 -14.23 5.74 2.73
CA GLN A 46 -15.47 5.69 3.52
C GLN A 46 -15.19 5.60 5.03
N SER A 47 -14.13 4.87 5.38
CA SER A 47 -13.67 4.70 6.76
C SER A 47 -12.82 5.87 7.29
N LYS A 48 -12.64 6.93 6.48
CA LYS A 48 -11.83 8.13 6.81
C LYS A 48 -10.36 7.82 7.13
N ILE A 49 -9.81 6.73 6.58
CA ILE A 49 -8.39 6.40 6.70
C ILE A 49 -7.66 6.95 5.47
N PRO A 50 -6.75 7.93 5.64
CA PRO A 50 -6.01 8.46 4.51
C PRO A 50 -4.90 7.50 4.08
N TYR A 51 -4.59 7.50 2.78
CA TYR A 51 -3.46 6.77 2.19
C TYR A 51 -2.49 7.74 1.52
N SER A 52 -1.19 7.51 1.70
CA SER A 52 -0.12 8.35 1.13
C SER A 52 0.60 7.68 -0.04
N GLY A 53 0.63 6.35 -0.06
CA GLY A 53 1.26 5.57 -1.11
C GLY A 53 0.43 4.35 -1.49
N ILE A 54 0.50 3.98 -2.76
CA ILE A 54 -0.19 2.81 -3.31
C ILE A 54 0.75 2.11 -4.29
N ASN A 55 0.67 0.79 -4.40
CA ASN A 55 1.31 0.02 -5.45
C ASN A 55 0.61 -1.34 -5.64
N ILE A 56 0.90 -2.03 -6.75
CA ILE A 56 0.31 -3.34 -7.11
C ILE A 56 1.40 -4.41 -7.13
N GLY A 57 1.08 -5.60 -6.62
CA GLY A 57 1.96 -6.77 -6.58
C GLY A 57 2.62 -6.97 -5.20
N PRO A 58 3.62 -7.85 -5.10
CA PRO A 58 4.25 -8.19 -3.82
C PRO A 58 4.83 -6.96 -3.11
N VAL A 59 4.89 -6.98 -1.78
CA VAL A 59 5.55 -5.92 -1.00
C VAL A 59 7.07 -6.06 -1.14
N HIS A 60 7.74 -4.96 -1.47
CA HIS A 60 9.20 -4.87 -1.63
C HIS A 60 9.79 -3.86 -0.62
N LYS A 61 11.13 -3.89 -0.47
CA LYS A 61 11.88 -2.95 0.38
C LYS A 61 11.54 -1.48 0.12
N ARG A 62 11.33 -1.10 -1.15
CA ARG A 62 10.95 0.27 -1.53
C ARG A 62 9.62 0.71 -0.90
N ASP A 63 8.66 -0.20 -0.79
CA ASP A 63 7.34 0.07 -0.25
C ASP A 63 7.46 0.29 1.28
N VAL A 64 8.34 -0.48 1.94
CA VAL A 64 8.70 -0.30 3.36
C VAL A 64 9.38 1.05 3.59
N ILE A 65 10.33 1.44 2.75
CA ILE A 65 11.00 2.75 2.85
C ILE A 65 9.99 3.89 2.72
N SER A 66 9.02 3.78 1.81
CA SER A 66 7.95 4.77 1.71
C SER A 66 7.10 4.84 2.99
N ALA A 67 6.72 3.70 3.57
CA ALA A 67 5.97 3.66 4.84
C ALA A 67 6.79 4.21 6.03
N MET A 68 8.12 4.02 6.04
CA MET A 68 9.01 4.55 7.08
C MET A 68 9.01 6.07 7.15
N THR A 69 8.74 6.77 6.04
CA THR A 69 8.65 8.25 6.05
C THR A 69 7.56 8.75 7.00
N MET A 70 6.54 7.94 7.27
CA MET A 70 5.49 8.31 8.22
C MET A 70 5.95 8.24 9.69
N LEU A 71 7.08 7.58 10.02
CA LEU A 71 7.60 7.54 11.40
C LEU A 71 7.92 8.95 11.94
N GLU A 72 8.35 9.86 11.07
CA GLU A 72 8.67 11.26 11.40
C GLU A 72 7.42 12.16 11.44
N HIS A 73 6.30 11.69 10.88
CA HIS A 73 5.07 12.49 10.73
C HIS A 73 3.92 12.03 11.63
N ASN A 74 3.57 10.75 11.57
CA ASN A 74 2.57 10.11 12.41
C ASN A 74 2.84 8.59 12.45
N LYS A 75 3.25 8.09 13.62
CA LYS A 75 3.56 6.68 13.83
C LYS A 75 2.39 5.73 13.55
N MET A 76 1.14 6.18 13.71
CA MET A 76 -0.03 5.36 13.38
C MET A 76 -0.14 5.08 11.88
N TYR A 77 0.38 5.97 11.03
CA TYR A 77 0.41 5.78 9.58
C TYR A 77 1.68 5.08 9.08
N ALA A 78 2.63 4.77 9.96
CA ALA A 78 3.85 4.04 9.63
C ALA A 78 3.59 2.53 9.51
N VAL A 79 2.65 2.16 8.65
CA VAL A 79 2.19 0.79 8.43
C VAL A 79 1.91 0.54 6.94
N ILE A 80 1.89 -0.73 6.55
CA ILE A 80 1.50 -1.19 5.21
C ILE A 80 0.25 -2.05 5.30
N LEU A 81 -0.77 -1.73 4.50
CA LEU A 81 -1.96 -2.55 4.29
C LEU A 81 -1.79 -3.37 3.01
N ALA A 82 -1.52 -4.66 3.14
CA ALA A 82 -1.21 -5.57 2.03
C ALA A 82 -2.37 -6.55 1.77
N PHE A 83 -3.19 -6.24 0.77
CA PHE A 83 -4.36 -7.02 0.40
C PHE A 83 -4.04 -8.04 -0.69
N ASP A 84 -4.22 -9.33 -0.38
CA ASP A 84 -4.06 -10.45 -1.32
C ASP A 84 -2.67 -10.50 -2.01
N VAL A 85 -1.63 -10.05 -1.32
CA VAL A 85 -0.26 -10.02 -1.86
C VAL A 85 0.74 -10.68 -0.93
N LYS A 86 1.81 -11.22 -1.52
CA LYS A 86 2.95 -11.74 -0.78
C LYS A 86 3.82 -10.60 -0.28
N VAL A 87 4.46 -10.80 0.86
CA VAL A 87 5.52 -9.93 1.37
C VAL A 87 6.86 -10.59 1.06
N ASN A 88 7.76 -9.88 0.37
CA ASN A 88 9.11 -10.41 0.17
C ASN A 88 9.83 -10.52 1.53
N VAL A 89 10.59 -11.60 1.72
CA VAL A 89 11.34 -11.86 2.96
C VAL A 89 12.25 -10.68 3.34
N ASP A 90 12.90 -10.11 2.33
CA ASP A 90 13.73 -8.92 2.43
C ASP A 90 12.98 -7.66 2.87
N ALA A 91 11.71 -7.53 2.49
CA ALA A 91 10.87 -6.42 2.91
C ALA A 91 10.39 -6.63 4.35
N GLN A 92 10.00 -7.86 4.71
CA GLN A 92 9.60 -8.20 6.07
C GLN A 92 10.74 -7.93 7.07
N ALA A 93 11.95 -8.43 6.78
CA ALA A 93 13.11 -8.21 7.65
C ALA A 93 13.45 -6.72 7.84
N MET A 94 13.26 -5.90 6.80
CA MET A 94 13.44 -4.45 6.90
C MET A 94 12.34 -3.81 7.76
N ALA A 95 11.09 -4.22 7.56
CA ALA A 95 9.95 -3.71 8.32
C ALA A 95 10.09 -4.02 9.81
N ASP A 96 10.48 -5.25 10.16
CA ASP A 96 10.73 -5.67 11.54
C ASP A 96 11.83 -4.82 12.20
N LYS A 97 12.94 -4.58 11.48
CA LYS A 97 14.05 -3.74 11.96
C LYS A 97 13.65 -2.28 12.14
N ALA A 98 12.78 -1.76 11.27
CA ALA A 98 12.34 -0.36 11.29
C ALA A 98 11.12 -0.13 12.21
N GLY A 99 10.51 -1.19 12.75
CA GLY A 99 9.28 -1.09 13.53
C GLY A 99 8.05 -0.77 12.69
N ILE A 100 8.05 -1.11 11.40
CA ILE A 100 6.92 -0.93 10.50
C ILE A 100 6.06 -2.19 10.50
N ARG A 101 4.76 -2.03 10.77
CA ARG A 101 3.83 -3.15 10.75
C ARG A 101 3.26 -3.35 9.34
N ILE A 102 3.36 -4.57 8.84
CA ILE A 102 2.73 -5.00 7.58
C ILE A 102 1.52 -5.86 7.94
N PHE A 103 0.32 -5.34 7.68
CA PHE A 103 -0.93 -6.07 7.82
C PHE A 103 -1.21 -6.81 6.53
N THR A 104 -1.57 -8.09 6.62
CA THR A 104 -1.87 -8.92 5.45
C THR A 104 -3.20 -9.61 5.62
N ALA A 105 -4.02 -9.59 4.56
CA ALA A 105 -5.28 -10.32 4.53
C ALA A 105 -5.73 -10.57 3.08
N GLN A 106 -6.56 -11.59 2.90
CA GLN A 106 -7.25 -11.87 1.62
C GLN A 106 -8.65 -11.24 1.55
N ILE A 107 -9.12 -10.64 2.65
CA ILE A 107 -10.45 -10.02 2.78
C ILE A 107 -10.27 -8.62 3.35
N ILE A 108 -10.86 -7.61 2.71
CA ILE A 108 -10.67 -6.18 3.05
C ILE A 108 -11.05 -5.90 4.51
N TYR A 109 -12.16 -6.45 4.99
CA TYR A 109 -12.63 -6.26 6.37
C TYR A 109 -11.62 -6.75 7.40
N HIS A 110 -10.99 -7.90 7.19
CA HIS A 110 -9.96 -8.39 8.11
C HIS A 110 -8.74 -7.48 8.14
N LEU A 111 -8.38 -6.88 6.99
CA LEU A 111 -7.27 -5.94 6.92
C LEU A 111 -7.57 -4.66 7.72
N TYR A 112 -8.81 -4.17 7.60
CA TYR A 112 -9.30 -3.04 8.35
C TYR A 112 -9.36 -3.33 9.85
N ASP A 113 -9.94 -4.45 10.25
CA ASP A 113 -10.06 -4.83 11.66
C ASP A 113 -8.67 -4.97 12.29
N GLN A 114 -7.70 -5.54 11.59
CA GLN A 114 -6.31 -5.61 12.07
C GLN A 114 -5.70 -4.22 12.29
N TYR A 115 -6.00 -3.26 11.40
CA TYR A 115 -5.49 -1.89 11.51
C TYR A 115 -6.19 -1.10 12.63
N VAL A 116 -7.51 -1.19 12.75
CA VAL A 116 -8.27 -0.47 13.79
C VAL A 116 -8.02 -1.05 15.17
N ASN A 117 -7.90 -2.37 15.31
CA ASN A 117 -7.55 -3.00 16.60
C ASN A 117 -6.07 -2.81 16.98
N TYR A 118 -5.25 -2.26 16.07
CA TYR A 118 -3.90 -1.84 16.39
C TYR A 118 -3.85 -0.43 17.01
N GLU A 119 -4.92 0.37 16.88
CA GLU A 119 -5.07 1.61 17.66
C GLU A 119 -5.11 1.37 19.17
#